data_AF-A0A9D7W3J3-F1
#
_entry.id   AF-A0A9D7W3J3-F1
#
_cell.length_a   1.000
_cell.length_b   1.000
_cell.length_c   1.000
_cell.angle_alpha   90.00
_cell.angle_beta   90.00
_cell.angle_gamma   90.00
#
_symmetry.space_group_name_H-M   'P 1'
#
loop_
_entity.id
_entity.type
_entity.pdbx_description
1 polymer ?
#
loop_
_entity_poly.entity_id
_entity_poly.type
_entity_poly.pdbx_seq_one_letter_code
_entity_poly.pdbx_strand_id
1 'polypeptide(L)'
;MAVVTLLSDFVDGTSMALAEDTDAADLNAFMTANQGRLWASVQHRRRQRQQTIERRGPGTVYFAADATGAAAVERYISSETGSADEATAMRAMQAAGVEIAPHVGADRERDVLLNGRLRDLTAQAKAEGFG
;
A
#
# COMPACT_ATOMS: atom_id res chain seq x y z
N MET A 1 -7.04 1.09 -18.98
CA MET A 1 -7.65 0.25 -17.95
C MET A 1 -6.93 0.55 -16.66
N ALA A 2 -7.67 0.75 -15.57
CA ALA A 2 -7.06 1.07 -14.29
C ALA A 2 -6.43 -0.19 -13.69
N VAL A 3 -5.34 -0.01 -12.96
CA VAL A 3 -4.60 -1.08 -12.30
C VAL A 3 -4.47 -0.72 -10.83
N VAL A 4 -4.77 -1.70 -9.98
CA VAL A 4 -4.56 -1.58 -8.55
C VAL A 4 -3.46 -2.55 -8.12
N THR A 5 -2.48 -2.05 -7.38
CA THR A 5 -1.36 -2.83 -6.88
C THR A 5 -1.33 -2.81 -5.36
N LEU A 6 -1.30 -4.00 -4.73
CA LEU A 6 -1.05 -4.15 -3.31
C LEU A 6 0.39 -4.60 -3.08
N LEU A 7 1.19 -3.77 -2.41
CA LEU A 7 2.50 -4.12 -1.86
C LEU A 7 2.34 -4.52 -0.39
N SER A 8 2.92 -5.65 0.03
CA SER A 8 2.88 -6.11 1.42
C SER A 8 4.21 -6.71 1.85
N ASP A 9 4.64 -6.35 3.06
CA ASP A 9 5.81 -6.90 3.72
C ASP A 9 5.42 -7.96 4.76
N PHE A 10 6.28 -8.96 4.91
CA PHE A 10 6.03 -10.13 5.75
C PHE A 10 7.07 -10.28 6.85
N VAL A 11 6.70 -10.97 7.92
CA VAL A 11 7.58 -11.18 9.09
C VAL A 11 8.82 -12.03 8.78
N ASP A 12 8.80 -12.78 7.67
CA ASP A 12 9.95 -13.55 7.18
C ASP A 12 10.96 -12.71 6.39
N GLY A 13 10.78 -11.38 6.34
CA GLY A 13 11.66 -10.45 5.64
C GLY A 13 11.41 -10.37 4.13
N THR A 14 10.43 -11.09 3.60
CA THR A 14 10.04 -11.00 2.19
C THR A 14 8.94 -9.98 1.96
N SER A 15 8.82 -9.51 0.72
CA SER A 15 7.75 -8.64 0.25
C SER A 15 7.02 -9.26 -0.94
N MET A 16 5.77 -8.89 -1.15
CA MET A 16 4.99 -9.30 -2.33
C MET A 16 4.19 -8.11 -2.86
N ALA A 17 4.34 -7.85 -4.15
CA ALA A 17 3.45 -6.98 -4.91
C ALA A 17 2.46 -7.82 -5.73
N LEU A 18 1.20 -7.42 -5.73
CA LEU A 18 0.15 -8.02 -6.54
C LEU A 18 -0.63 -6.92 -7.25
N ALA A 19 -0.61 -6.95 -8.58
CA ALA A 19 -1.43 -6.11 -9.42
C ALA A 19 -2.67 -6.86 -9.94
N GLU A 20 -3.81 -6.19 -9.98
CA GLU A 20 -5.03 -6.64 -10.65
C GLU A 20 -5.61 -5.48 -11.48
N ASP A 21 -6.15 -5.79 -12.64
CA ASP A 21 -6.94 -4.84 -13.42
C ASP A 21 -8.28 -4.56 -12.73
N THR A 22 -8.78 -3.34 -12.88
CA THR A 22 -10.03 -2.92 -12.24
C THR A 22 -10.82 -1.95 -13.12
N ASP A 23 -12.14 -2.05 -13.03
CA ASP A 23 -13.10 -1.11 -13.63
C ASP A 23 -13.55 -0.02 -12.63
N ALA A 24 -12.99 -0.01 -11.42
CA ALA A 24 -13.27 1.03 -10.43
C ALA A 24 -12.82 2.40 -10.97
N ALA A 25 -13.63 3.43 -10.72
CA ALA A 25 -13.35 4.79 -11.20
C ALA A 25 -12.17 5.45 -10.46
N ASP A 26 -12.01 5.14 -9.17
CA ASP A 26 -10.97 5.68 -8.29
C ASP A 26 -10.63 4.69 -7.16
N LEU A 27 -9.63 5.04 -6.35
CA LEU A 27 -9.20 4.22 -5.22
C LEU A 27 -10.31 4.02 -4.19
N ASN A 28 -11.14 5.02 -3.92
CA ASN A 28 -12.20 4.93 -2.92
C ASN A 28 -13.31 3.94 -3.35
N ALA A 29 -13.71 4.00 -4.62
CA ALA A 29 -14.64 3.07 -5.24
C ALA A 29 -14.07 1.64 -5.19
N PHE A 30 -12.79 1.47 -5.53
CA PHE A 30 -12.13 0.18 -5.43
C PHE A 30 -12.12 -0.35 -4.00
N MET A 31 -11.65 0.47 -3.05
CA MET A 31 -11.54 0.10 -1.64
C MET A 31 -12.91 -0.19 -1.04
N THR A 32 -13.99 0.45 -1.48
CA THR A 32 -15.36 0.16 -1.00
C THR A 32 -15.87 -1.17 -1.54
N ALA A 33 -15.70 -1.43 -2.84
CA ALA A 33 -16.25 -2.61 -3.50
C ALA A 33 -15.42 -3.90 -3.28
N ASN A 34 -14.12 -3.78 -2.99
CA ASN A 34 -13.18 -4.90 -2.98
C ASN A 34 -12.37 -5.00 -1.68
N GLN A 35 -12.96 -4.66 -0.53
CA GLN A 35 -12.32 -4.73 0.81
C GLN A 35 -11.74 -6.13 1.07
N GLY A 36 -10.45 -6.32 0.78
CA GLY A 36 -9.72 -7.56 1.05
C GLY A 36 -9.56 -8.54 -0.12
N ARG A 37 -10.05 -8.26 -1.34
CA ARG A 37 -9.85 -9.15 -2.50
C ARG A 37 -8.36 -9.36 -2.83
N LEU A 38 -7.61 -8.26 -2.98
CA LEU A 38 -6.17 -8.31 -3.24
C LEU A 38 -5.43 -9.05 -2.12
N TRP A 39 -5.85 -8.84 -0.87
CA TRP A 39 -5.23 -9.52 0.26
C TRP A 39 -5.48 -11.04 0.24
N ALA A 40 -6.69 -11.48 -0.09
CA ALA A 40 -6.98 -12.90 -0.27
C ALA A 40 -6.13 -13.53 -1.39
N SER A 41 -5.95 -12.84 -2.51
CA SER A 41 -5.06 -13.25 -3.61
C SER A 41 -3.59 -13.36 -3.15
N VAL A 42 -3.09 -12.40 -2.36
CA VAL A 42 -1.75 -12.45 -1.77
C VAL A 42 -1.59 -13.65 -0.83
N GLN A 43 -2.54 -13.87 0.07
CA GLN A 43 -2.53 -15.01 0.99
C GLN A 43 -2.54 -16.34 0.23
N HIS A 44 -3.35 -16.44 -0.83
CA HIS A 44 -3.42 -17.63 -1.67
C HIS A 44 -2.07 -17.94 -2.33
N ARG A 45 -1.45 -16.95 -2.99
CA ARG A 45 -0.14 -17.12 -3.65
C ARG A 45 0.96 -17.50 -2.66
N ARG A 46 0.97 -16.91 -1.45
CA ARG A 46 1.99 -17.24 -0.44
C ARG A 46 1.81 -18.64 0.15
N ARG A 47 0.57 -19.07 0.38
CA ARG A 47 0.27 -20.45 0.79
C ARG A 47 0.75 -21.47 -0.25
N GLN A 48 0.55 -21.21 -1.54
CA GLN A 48 1.07 -22.06 -2.62
C GLN A 48 2.61 -22.17 -2.61
N ARG A 49 3.29 -21.09 -2.20
CA ARG A 49 4.75 -21.04 -2.08
C ARG A 49 5.27 -21.52 -0.72
N GLN A 50 4.41 -22.02 0.16
CA GLN A 50 4.75 -22.41 1.53
C GLN A 50 5.40 -21.28 2.34
N GLN A 51 5.03 -20.02 2.07
CA GLN A 51 5.53 -18.83 2.76
C GLN A 51 4.56 -18.38 3.86
N THR A 52 5.07 -17.65 4.86
CA THR A 52 4.20 -17.09 5.91
C THR A 52 3.18 -16.14 5.32
N ILE A 53 1.97 -16.10 5.87
CA ILE A 53 0.96 -15.08 5.54
C ILE A 53 0.90 -13.96 6.58
N GLU A 54 1.75 -14.02 7.61
CA GLU A 54 1.82 -13.00 8.65
C GLU A 54 2.56 -11.77 8.13
N ARG A 55 1.84 -10.64 8.12
CA ARG A 55 2.37 -9.36 7.64
C ARG A 55 3.17 -8.67 8.73
N ARG A 56 4.20 -7.93 8.32
CA ARG A 56 4.97 -7.06 9.22
C ARG A 56 4.19 -5.81 9.62
N GLY A 57 3.23 -5.39 8.81
CA GLY A 57 2.40 -4.21 9.02
C GLY A 57 1.39 -4.02 7.90
N PRO A 58 0.63 -2.90 7.91
CA PRO A 58 -0.26 -2.57 6.81
C PRO A 58 0.55 -2.46 5.52
N GLY A 59 -0.02 -2.96 4.44
CA GLY A 59 0.58 -2.81 3.12
C GLY A 59 0.11 -1.54 2.47
N THR A 60 0.50 -1.35 1.22
CA THR A 60 0.24 -0.14 0.47
C THR A 60 -0.53 -0.49 -0.80
N VAL A 61 -1.68 0.15 -1.01
CA VAL A 61 -2.41 0.13 -2.26
C VAL A 61 -1.97 1.30 -3.10
N TYR A 62 -1.66 1.03 -4.37
CA TYR A 62 -1.44 2.01 -5.42
C TYR A 62 -2.56 1.84 -6.44
N PHE A 63 -3.29 2.90 -6.73
CA PHE A 63 -4.30 2.91 -7.79
C PHE A 63 -3.82 3.80 -8.93
N ALA A 64 -3.64 3.21 -10.09
CA ALA A 64 -3.30 3.90 -11.32
C ALA A 64 -4.50 3.87 -12.27
N ALA A 65 -4.98 5.06 -12.66
CA ALA A 65 -6.13 5.18 -13.57
C ALA A 65 -5.81 4.72 -15.01
N ASP A 66 -4.53 4.70 -15.38
CA ASP A 66 -4.07 4.34 -16.72
C ASP A 66 -2.75 3.56 -16.71
N ALA A 67 -2.31 3.17 -17.92
CA ALA A 67 -1.08 2.40 -18.13
C ALA A 67 0.19 3.19 -17.78
N THR A 68 0.18 4.52 -17.89
CA THR A 68 1.32 5.37 -17.54
C THR A 68 1.54 5.35 -16.02
N GLY A 69 0.45 5.51 -15.25
CA GLY A 69 0.48 5.37 -13.81
C GLY A 69 0.90 3.96 -13.37
N ALA A 70 0.39 2.92 -14.04
CA ALA A 70 0.73 1.53 -13.72
C ALA A 70 2.22 1.24 -13.94
N ALA A 71 2.80 1.72 -15.04
CA ALA A 71 4.22 1.60 -15.31
C ALA A 71 5.08 2.38 -14.30
N ALA A 72 4.62 3.54 -13.83
CA ALA A 72 5.31 4.29 -12.79
C ALA A 72 5.32 3.54 -11.45
N VAL A 73 4.20 2.89 -11.08
CA VAL A 73 4.09 2.04 -9.89
C VAL A 73 5.03 0.84 -9.98
N GLU A 74 5.03 0.12 -11.12
CA GLU A 74 5.93 -1.01 -11.34
C GLU A 74 7.40 -0.60 -11.19
N ARG A 75 7.78 0.52 -11.83
CA ARG A 75 9.14 1.05 -11.72
C ARG A 75 9.48 1.39 -10.27
N TYR A 76 8.57 2.03 -9.53
CA TYR A 76 8.78 2.35 -8.11
C TYR A 76 9.03 1.09 -7.28
N ILE A 77 8.17 0.08 -7.39
CA ILE A 77 8.25 -1.16 -6.61
C ILE A 77 9.52 -1.98 -6.96
N SER A 78 9.96 -1.92 -8.21
CA SER A 78 11.19 -2.59 -8.66
C SER A 78 12.48 -1.85 -8.34
N SER A 79 12.40 -0.59 -7.87
CA SER A 79 13.58 0.22 -7.59
C SER A 79 14.23 -0.16 -6.27
N GLU A 80 15.55 0.01 -6.18
CA GLU A 80 16.27 -0.11 -4.92
C GLU A 80 15.88 1.05 -3.98
N THR A 81 15.60 0.75 -2.72
CA THR A 81 15.24 1.75 -1.71
C THR A 81 16.37 2.77 -1.51
N GLY A 82 16.04 4.06 -1.57
CA GLY A 82 16.97 5.18 -1.49
C GLY A 82 17.65 5.53 -2.82
N SER A 83 17.37 4.80 -3.91
CA SER A 83 17.99 5.06 -5.21
C SER A 83 17.42 6.30 -5.91
N ALA A 84 18.20 6.86 -6.83
CA ALA A 84 17.72 7.94 -7.71
C ALA A 84 16.57 7.49 -8.63
N ASP A 85 16.55 6.20 -8.98
CA ASP A 85 15.46 5.59 -9.74
C ASP A 85 14.17 5.55 -8.93
N GLU A 86 14.23 5.19 -7.64
CA GLU A 86 13.07 5.23 -6.74
C GLU A 86 12.49 6.66 -6.67
N ALA A 87 13.35 7.66 -6.44
CA ALA A 87 12.93 9.06 -6.37
C ALA A 87 12.33 9.58 -7.70
N THR A 88 12.81 9.07 -8.84
CA THR A 88 12.29 9.41 -10.16
C THR A 88 10.94 8.73 -10.41
N ALA A 89 10.81 7.46 -10.04
CA ALA A 89 9.55 6.73 -10.14
C ALA A 89 8.48 7.31 -9.22
N MET A 90 8.84 7.72 -8.00
CA MET A 90 7.94 8.42 -7.07
C MET A 90 7.39 9.71 -7.69
N ARG A 91 8.24 10.54 -8.30
CA ARG A 91 7.81 11.76 -9.01
C ARG A 91 6.91 11.44 -10.19
N ALA A 92 7.19 10.37 -10.93
CA ALA A 92 6.36 9.92 -12.05
C ALA A 92 4.97 9.45 -11.57
N MET A 93 4.89 8.72 -10.46
CA MET A 93 3.61 8.32 -9.85
C MET A 93 2.77 9.55 -9.45
N GLN A 94 3.41 10.53 -8.80
CA GLN A 94 2.74 11.78 -8.41
C GLN A 94 2.23 12.56 -9.63
N ALA A 95 3.06 12.70 -10.68
CA ALA A 95 2.68 13.38 -11.91
C ALA A 95 1.54 12.66 -12.66
N ALA A 96 1.50 11.33 -12.58
CA ALA A 96 0.44 10.51 -13.16
C ALA A 96 -0.84 10.45 -12.29
N GLY A 97 -0.87 11.11 -11.13
CA GLY A 97 -2.03 11.11 -10.25
C GLY A 97 -2.32 9.75 -9.59
N VAL A 98 -1.30 8.92 -9.37
CA VAL A 98 -1.46 7.64 -8.68
C VAL A 98 -1.93 7.89 -7.24
N GLU A 99 -3.06 7.29 -6.88
CA GLU A 99 -3.59 7.37 -5.53
C GLU A 99 -2.95 6.29 -4.65
N ILE A 100 -2.62 6.63 -3.40
CA ILE A 100 -1.92 5.74 -2.47
C ILE A 100 -2.68 5.69 -1.15
N ALA A 101 -2.96 4.49 -0.64
CA ALA A 101 -3.57 4.30 0.67
C ALA A 101 -3.00 3.09 1.42
N PRO A 102 -3.03 3.11 2.77
CA PRO A 102 -2.72 1.92 3.54
C PRO A 102 -3.81 0.85 3.35
N HIS A 103 -3.39 -0.41 3.19
CA HIS A 103 -4.26 -1.58 3.20
C HIS A 103 -4.19 -2.31 4.55
N VAL A 104 -5.28 -2.26 5.28
CA VAL A 104 -5.43 -2.87 6.60
C VAL A 104 -6.29 -4.13 6.46
N GLY A 105 -5.66 -5.31 6.53
CA GLY A 105 -6.33 -6.60 6.37
C GLY A 105 -6.73 -7.26 7.68
N ALA A 106 -6.01 -7.02 8.78
CA ALA A 106 -6.23 -7.69 10.08
C ALA A 106 -6.55 -6.73 11.23
N ASP A 107 -7.25 -7.22 12.28
CA ASP A 107 -7.54 -6.47 13.51
C ASP A 107 -6.28 -5.85 14.14
N ARG A 108 -5.18 -6.61 14.19
CA ARG A 108 -3.89 -6.13 14.72
C ARG A 108 -3.31 -4.97 13.91
N GLU A 109 -3.53 -4.95 12.59
CA GLU A 109 -3.07 -3.85 11.73
C GLU A 109 -3.95 -2.62 11.88
N ARG A 110 -5.26 -2.82 12.11
CA ARG A 110 -6.19 -1.75 12.49
C ARG A 110 -5.77 -1.14 13.82
N ASP A 111 -5.43 -1.96 14.80
CA ASP A 111 -4.94 -1.48 16.09
C ASP A 111 -3.61 -0.72 15.96
N VAL A 112 -2.66 -1.14 15.13
CA VAL A 112 -1.42 -0.40 14.90
C VAL A 112 -1.68 0.96 14.25
N LEU A 113 -2.58 1.04 13.26
CA LEU A 113 -2.91 2.30 12.60
C LEU A 113 -3.72 3.26 13.49
N LEU A 114 -4.65 2.73 14.28
CA LEU A 114 -5.54 3.51 15.15
C LEU A 114 -4.87 3.88 16.48
N ASN A 115 -4.09 2.97 17.07
CA ASN A 115 -3.44 3.20 18.38
C ASN A 115 -1.99 3.70 18.27
N GLY A 116 -1.33 3.54 17.11
CA GLY A 116 0.04 4.00 16.87
C GLY A 116 0.23 5.50 16.67
N ARG A 117 -0.84 6.31 16.67
CA ARG A 117 -0.78 7.79 16.60
C ARG A 117 -1.41 8.53 17.79
N LEU A 118 -1.97 7.81 18.77
CA LEU A 118 -2.60 8.45 19.95
C LEU A 118 -1.81 8.27 21.25
N ARG A 119 -0.72 7.48 21.25
CA ARG A 119 -0.01 7.15 22.50
C ARG A 119 1.05 8.13 22.98
N ASP A 120 1.52 9.07 22.15
CA ASP A 120 2.53 10.07 22.56
C ASP A 120 2.16 11.52 22.24
N LEU A 121 0.87 11.84 22.08
CA LEU A 121 0.44 13.22 22.28
C LEU A 121 0.22 13.43 23.77
N THR A 122 1.30 13.70 24.50
CA THR A 122 1.18 14.29 25.83
C THR A 122 0.32 15.55 25.71
N ALA A 123 -0.45 15.87 26.75
CA ALA A 123 -1.32 17.05 26.77
C ALA A 123 -0.59 18.36 26.41
N GLN A 124 0.75 18.36 26.48
CA GLN A 124 1.63 19.45 26.10
C GLN A 124 1.70 19.68 24.58
N ALA A 125 1.57 18.64 23.74
CA ALA A 125 1.59 18.78 22.26
C ALA A 125 0.24 19.26 21.67
N LYS A 126 -0.83 19.33 22.48
CA LYS A 126 -2.09 19.99 22.08
C LYS A 126 -2.07 21.50 22.30
N ALA A 127 -1.11 22.03 23.07
CA ALA A 127 -1.11 23.44 23.49
C ALA A 127 -0.30 24.37 22.57
N GLU A 128 0.62 23.85 21.77
CA GLU A 128 1.37 24.64 20.80
C GLU A 128 1.00 24.17 19.40
N GLY A 129 0.20 24.99 18.71
CA GLY A 129 -0.26 24.74 17.35
C GLY A 129 0.92 24.58 16.37
N PHE A 130 0.68 23.82 15.31
CA PHE A 130 1.63 23.57 14.22
C PHE A 130 2.29 24.88 13.75
N GLY A 131 3.59 24.99 14.00
CA GLY A 131 4.52 25.91 13.34
C GLY A 131 5.46 25.13 12.43
#